data_AF-A0A7J2M8K1-F1
#
_entry.id   AF-A0A7J2M8K1-F1
#
_cell.length_a   1.000
_cell.length_b   1.000
_cell.length_c   1.000
_cell.angle_alpha   90.00
_cell.angle_beta   90.00
_cell.angle_gamma   90.00
#
_symmetry.space_group_name_H-M   'P 1'
#
loop_
_entity.id
_entity.type
_entity.pdbx_description
1 polymer ?
#
loop_
_entity_poly.entity_id
_entity_poly.type
_entity_poly.pdbx_seq_one_letter_code
_entity_poly.pdbx_strand_id
1 'polypeptide(L)'
;MMRKLLIICIMAICVFPLVNAATLKKPEWKEGDYWEHELVGNINEKVITRIFGIENLTIGGTTHNCIVATVESNASRKIVYYDRESLAVVKEMIYNDETEEKIYDPPLSF
;
A
#
# COMPACT_ATOMS: atom_id res chain seq x y z
N MET A 1 -17.73 51.87 1.30
CA MET A 1 -18.31 50.60 0.81
C MET A 1 -17.24 49.55 0.45
N MET A 2 -16.16 49.92 -0.23
CA MET A 2 -15.06 49.00 -0.63
C MET A 2 -14.41 48.21 0.52
N ARG A 3 -14.19 48.83 1.69
CA ARG A 3 -13.52 48.16 2.83
C ARG A 3 -14.33 46.99 3.41
N LYS A 4 -15.66 47.05 3.34
CA LYS A 4 -16.55 45.95 3.79
C LYS A 4 -16.55 44.79 2.78
N LEU A 5 -16.50 45.10 1.48
CA LEU A 5 -16.37 44.11 0.41
C LEU A 5 -15.07 43.31 0.52
N LEU A 6 -13.97 43.98 0.86
CA LEU A 6 -12.65 43.36 1.00
C LEU A 6 -12.61 42.36 2.18
N ILE A 7 -13.28 42.67 3.29
CA ILE A 7 -13.41 41.78 4.46
C ILE A 7 -14.27 40.56 4.12
N ILE A 8 -15.36 40.73 3.36
CA ILE A 8 -16.21 39.63 2.92
C ILE A 8 -15.45 38.70 1.97
N CYS A 9 -14.64 39.23 1.05
CA CYS A 9 -13.79 38.43 0.17
C CYS A 9 -12.73 37.63 0.94
N ILE A 10 -12.07 38.23 1.93
CA ILE A 10 -11.08 37.52 2.77
C ILE A 10 -11.76 36.42 3.58
N MET A 11 -12.91 36.71 4.20
CA MET A 11 -13.66 35.66 4.90
C MET A 11 -14.08 34.55 3.95
N ALA A 12 -14.61 34.85 2.76
CA ALA A 12 -15.00 33.85 1.78
C ALA A 12 -13.82 32.93 1.38
N ILE A 13 -12.61 33.47 1.21
CA ILE A 13 -11.40 32.69 0.91
C ILE A 13 -10.98 31.82 2.12
N CYS A 14 -11.16 32.29 3.36
CA CYS A 14 -10.89 31.51 4.56
C CYS A 14 -11.96 30.44 4.87
N VAL A 15 -13.19 30.58 4.35
CA VAL A 15 -14.26 29.57 4.48
C VAL A 15 -14.31 28.59 3.30
N PHE A 16 -13.57 28.84 2.21
CA PHE A 16 -13.31 27.79 1.23
C PHE A 16 -12.47 26.74 1.94
N PRO A 17 -13.08 25.60 2.29
CA PRO A 17 -12.51 24.81 3.35
C PRO A 17 -11.31 24.09 2.76
N LEU A 18 -10.41 23.69 3.64
CA LEU A 18 -9.30 22.78 3.40
C LEU A 18 -9.75 21.37 2.93
N VAL A 19 -10.86 21.29 2.20
CA VAL A 19 -11.46 20.10 1.59
C VAL A 19 -10.72 19.75 0.31
N ASN A 20 -9.42 19.48 0.42
CA ASN A 20 -8.86 18.42 -0.41
C ASN A 20 -7.56 17.84 0.10
N ALA A 21 -7.32 17.85 1.42
CA ALA A 21 -6.62 16.73 1.99
C ALA A 21 -7.66 15.61 2.13
N ALA A 22 -7.98 14.94 1.01
CA ALA A 22 -8.61 13.63 1.08
C ALA A 22 -7.67 12.78 1.94
N THR A 23 -7.97 12.70 3.23
CA THR A 23 -7.28 11.82 4.17
C THR A 23 -7.75 10.44 3.75
N LEU A 24 -7.05 9.87 2.76
CA LEU A 24 -7.23 8.50 2.33
C LEU A 24 -7.06 7.67 3.59
N LYS A 25 -8.18 7.22 4.15
CA LYS A 25 -8.15 6.28 5.25
C LYS A 25 -7.43 5.06 4.74
N LYS A 26 -6.49 4.58 5.56
CA LYS A 26 -5.79 3.35 5.25
C LYS A 26 -6.83 2.25 5.00
N PRO A 27 -6.73 1.51 3.88
CA PRO A 27 -7.64 0.40 3.64
C PRO A 27 -7.50 -0.65 4.75
N GLU A 28 -8.64 -1.13 5.25
CA GLU A 28 -8.70 -2.25 6.17
C GLU A 28 -8.74 -3.55 5.37
N TRP A 29 -7.56 -4.14 5.14
CA TRP A 29 -7.44 -5.42 4.43
C TRP A 29 -7.86 -6.59 5.31
N LYS A 30 -8.65 -7.50 4.74
CA LYS A 30 -9.13 -8.74 5.34
C LYS A 30 -8.74 -9.93 4.48
N GLU A 31 -8.71 -11.11 5.07
CA GLU A 31 -8.54 -12.37 4.34
C GLU A 31 -9.60 -12.48 3.23
N GLY A 32 -9.15 -12.85 2.02
CA GLY A 32 -9.99 -12.94 0.84
C GLY A 32 -10.12 -11.66 0.03
N ASP A 33 -9.75 -10.49 0.59
CA ASP A 33 -9.67 -9.25 -0.19
C ASP A 33 -8.67 -9.41 -1.33
N TYR A 34 -8.99 -8.83 -2.48
CA TYR A 34 -8.13 -8.91 -3.65
C TYR A 34 -8.23 -7.67 -4.51
N TRP A 35 -7.19 -7.43 -5.29
CA TRP A 35 -7.21 -6.45 -6.36
C TRP A 35 -6.53 -7.03 -7.60
N GLU A 36 -7.01 -6.58 -8.73
CA GLU A 36 -6.49 -6.93 -10.04
C GLU A 36 -6.02 -5.65 -10.71
N HIS A 37 -4.83 -5.69 -11.28
CA HIS A 37 -4.33 -4.61 -12.12
C HIS A 37 -3.67 -5.19 -13.36
N GLU A 38 -3.80 -4.47 -14.46
CA GLU A 38 -3.13 -4.77 -15.71
C GLU A 38 -1.95 -3.82 -15.85
N LEU A 39 -0.75 -4.38 -15.97
CA LEU A 39 0.44 -3.63 -16.33
C LEU A 39 0.43 -3.47 -17.84
N VAL A 40 0.04 -2.28 -18.29
CA VAL A 40 0.03 -1.93 -19.72
C VAL A 40 1.44 -1.49 -20.11
N GLY A 41 2.13 -2.33 -20.89
CA GLY A 41 3.52 -2.13 -21.31
C GLY A 41 3.89 -2.99 -22.51
N ASN A 42 5.18 -3.32 -22.66
CA ASN A 42 5.65 -4.17 -23.77
C ASN A 42 5.16 -5.63 -23.68
N ILE A 43 4.71 -6.04 -22.48
CA ILE A 43 4.05 -7.30 -22.19
C ILE A 43 2.79 -6.91 -21.42
N ASN A 44 1.61 -7.19 -21.98
CA ASN A 44 0.36 -7.04 -21.22
C ASN A 44 0.35 -8.13 -20.15
N GLU A 45 0.58 -7.74 -18.91
CA GLU A 45 0.62 -8.66 -17.77
C GLU A 45 -0.50 -8.31 -16.80
N LYS A 46 -1.38 -9.29 -16.57
CA LYS A 46 -2.41 -9.22 -15.55
C LYS A 46 -1.83 -9.72 -14.24
N VAL A 47 -1.91 -8.89 -13.21
CA VAL A 47 -1.43 -9.20 -11.87
C VAL A 47 -2.61 -9.19 -10.91
N ILE A 48 -2.78 -10.29 -10.19
CA ILE A 48 -3.80 -10.46 -9.16
C ILE A 48 -3.09 -10.58 -7.82
N THR A 49 -3.47 -9.72 -6.88
CA THR A 49 -3.01 -9.83 -5.49
C THR A 49 -4.19 -10.23 -4.61
N ARG A 50 -4.02 -11.30 -3.82
CA ARG A 50 -5.00 -11.76 -2.83
C ARG A 50 -4.41 -11.75 -1.44
N ILE A 51 -5.13 -11.20 -0.48
CA ILE A 51 -4.79 -11.23 0.94
C ILE A 51 -5.14 -12.59 1.51
N PHE A 52 -4.15 -13.26 2.10
CA PHE A 52 -4.32 -14.52 2.80
C PHE A 52 -4.62 -14.33 4.28
N GLY A 53 -4.09 -13.26 4.89
CA GLY A 53 -4.33 -12.98 6.29
C GLY A 53 -3.30 -12.02 6.89
N ILE A 54 -3.21 -12.06 8.21
CA ILE A 54 -2.27 -11.26 9.00
C ILE A 54 -1.43 -12.21 9.84
N GLU A 55 -0.11 -12.06 9.76
CA GLU A 55 0.85 -12.90 10.47
C GLU A 55 1.94 -12.05 11.13
N ASN A 56 2.48 -12.51 12.26
CA ASN A 56 3.66 -11.89 12.85
C ASN A 56 4.92 -12.57 12.27
N LEU A 57 5.79 -11.78 11.65
CA LEU A 57 7.03 -12.24 11.03
C LEU A 57 8.23 -11.65 11.78
N THR A 58 9.11 -12.49 12.30
CA THR A 58 10.33 -12.05 12.97
C THR A 58 11.55 -12.18 12.04
N ILE A 59 12.23 -11.06 11.78
CA ILE A 59 13.44 -10.99 10.94
C ILE A 59 14.51 -10.24 11.72
N GLY A 60 15.70 -10.83 11.86
CA GLY A 60 16.84 -10.17 12.51
C GLY A 60 16.59 -9.70 13.95
N GLY A 61 15.60 -10.28 14.65
CA GLY A 61 15.18 -9.87 15.99
C GLY A 61 14.05 -8.84 16.05
N THR A 62 13.64 -8.26 14.92
CA THR A 62 12.48 -7.36 14.82
C THR A 62 11.24 -8.16 14.40
N THR A 63 10.12 -7.97 15.10
CA THR A 63 8.85 -8.61 14.74
C THR A 63 7.95 -7.61 14.05
N HIS A 64 7.55 -7.93 12.82
CA HIS A 64 6.63 -7.16 12.00
C HIS A 64 5.25 -7.82 12.04
N ASN A 65 4.20 -7.02 12.23
CA ASN A 65 2.84 -7.47 12.01
C ASN A 65 2.53 -7.29 10.52
N CYS A 66 2.49 -8.38 9.76
CA CYS A 66 2.45 -8.34 8.31
C CYS A 66 1.08 -8.73 7.77
N ILE A 67 0.65 -8.04 6.72
CA ILE A 67 -0.37 -8.52 5.79
C ILE A 67 0.32 -9.48 4.83
N VAL A 68 -0.19 -10.71 4.74
CA VAL A 68 0.33 -11.74 3.85
C VAL A 68 -0.53 -11.79 2.60
N ALA A 69 0.10 -11.67 1.44
CA ALA A 69 -0.62 -11.71 0.16
C ALA A 69 0.07 -12.65 -0.84
N THR A 70 -0.74 -13.32 -1.67
CA THR A 70 -0.24 -13.97 -2.87
C THR A 70 -0.34 -12.99 -4.03
N VAL A 71 0.75 -12.80 -4.77
CA VAL A 71 0.79 -12.05 -6.02
C VAL A 71 1.01 -13.04 -7.16
N GLU A 72 0.01 -13.14 -8.03
CA GLU A 72 0.00 -14.03 -9.18
C GLU A 72 0.02 -13.20 -10.46
N SER A 73 0.92 -13.55 -11.36
CA SER A 73 0.96 -13.05 -12.71
C SER A 73 0.98 -14.21 -13.70
N ASN A 74 0.82 -13.92 -14.99
CA ASN A 74 0.87 -14.96 -16.03
C ASN A 74 2.20 -15.73 -16.03
N ALA A 75 3.28 -15.14 -15.53
CA ALA A 75 4.63 -15.70 -15.55
C ALA A 75 5.14 -16.16 -14.17
N SER A 76 4.50 -15.74 -13.07
CA SER A 76 5.07 -15.98 -11.74
C SER A 76 4.01 -16.01 -10.64
N ARG A 77 4.35 -16.70 -9.54
CA ARG A 77 3.58 -16.66 -8.30
C ARG A 77 4.53 -16.42 -7.15
N LYS A 78 4.20 -15.46 -6.29
CA LYS A 78 4.96 -15.18 -5.07
C LYS A 78 4.04 -14.89 -3.89
N ILE A 79 4.56 -15.13 -2.69
CA ILE A 79 3.96 -14.63 -1.45
C ILE A 79 4.75 -13.39 -1.02
N VAL A 80 4.04 -12.34 -0.65
CA VAL A 80 4.61 -11.06 -0.22
C VAL A 80 4.08 -10.72 1.17
N TYR A 81 4.99 -10.30 2.05
CA TYR A 81 4.69 -9.86 3.41
C TYR A 81 4.84 -8.34 3.46
N TYR A 82 3.72 -7.65 3.64
CA TYR A 82 3.68 -6.20 3.78
C TYR A 82 3.54 -5.82 5.24
N ASP A 83 4.41 -4.96 5.75
CA ASP A 83 4.27 -4.42 7.11
C ASP A 83 2.93 -3.69 7.24
N ARG A 84 2.14 -4.05 8.26
CA ARG A 84 0.78 -3.55 8.39
C ARG A 84 0.72 -2.08 8.71
N GLU A 85 1.77 -1.43 9.23
CA GLU A 85 1.76 0.00 9.56
C GLU A 85 2.24 0.87 8.40
N SER A 86 3.36 0.49 7.78
CA SER A 86 3.99 1.23 6.68
C SER A 86 3.52 0.81 5.28
N LEU A 87 2.93 -0.38 5.15
CA LEU A 87 2.65 -1.07 3.88
C LEU A 87 3.90 -1.36 3.04
N ALA A 88 5.10 -1.23 3.62
CA ALA A 88 6.34 -1.59 2.96
C ALA A 88 6.48 -3.11 2.84
N VAL A 89 7.10 -3.58 1.75
CA VAL A 89 7.43 -4.99 1.59
C VAL A 89 8.58 -5.33 2.55
N VAL A 90 8.36 -6.32 3.41
CA VAL A 90 9.34 -6.84 4.36
C VAL A 90 10.02 -8.09 3.82
N LYS A 91 9.25 -8.94 3.13
CA LYS A 91 9.74 -10.22 2.59
C LYS A 91 8.94 -10.64 1.37
N GLU A 92 9.61 -11.30 0.44
CA GLU A 92 9.01 -12.01 -0.69
C GLU A 92 9.49 -13.47 -0.74
N MET A 93 8.60 -14.38 -1.10
CA MET A 93 8.90 -15.78 -1.41
C MET A 93 8.43 -16.06 -2.83
N ILE A 94 9.37 -16.25 -3.74
CA ILE A 94 9.12 -16.45 -5.17
C ILE A 94 9.18 -17.94 -5.46
N TYR A 95 8.09 -18.48 -5.99
CA TYR A 95 7.99 -19.89 -6.36
C TYR A 95 8.32 -20.05 -7.84
N ASN A 96 9.60 -20.28 -8.14
CA ASN A 96 10.11 -20.75 -9.43
C ASN A 96 10.72 -22.17 -9.24
N ASP A 97 11.57 -22.64 -10.16
CA ASP A 97 12.23 -23.96 -10.07
C ASP A 97 13.07 -24.14 -8.78
N GLU A 98 13.55 -23.04 -8.18
CA GLU A 98 14.30 -23.01 -6.92
C GLU A 98 13.74 -21.91 -6.01
N THR A 99 12.86 -22.27 -5.06
CA THR A 99 12.17 -21.29 -4.19
C THR A 99 13.15 -20.22 -3.66
N GLU A 100 12.95 -18.98 -4.09
CA GLU A 100 13.82 -17.85 -3.76
C GLU A 100 13.19 -17.00 -2.65
N GLU A 101 13.95 -16.72 -1.59
CA GLU A 101 13.53 -15.84 -0.49
C GLU A 101 14.28 -14.51 -0.58
N LYS A 102 13.54 -13.40 -0.56
CA LYS A 102 14.09 -12.04 -0.50
C LYS A 102 13.57 -11.34 0.74
N ILE A 103 14.49 -10.93 1.60
CA ILE A 103 14.21 -10.12 2.78
C ILE A 103 14.64 -8.70 2.47
N TYR A 104 13.74 -7.75 2.72
CA TYR A 104 14.00 -6.33 2.55
C TYR A 104 14.24 -5.73 3.93
N ASP A 105 15.30 -4.95 4.06
CA ASP A 105 15.48 -4.15 5.27
C ASP A 105 14.28 -3.19 5.40
N PRO A 106 13.62 -3.13 6.57
CA PRO A 106 12.54 -2.19 6.76
C PRO A 106 13.08 -0.76 6.54
N PRO A 107 12.33 0.13 5.87
CA PRO A 107 12.76 1.51 5.72
C PRO A 107 13.05 2.09 7.09
N LEU A 108 14.26 2.63 7.28
CA LEU A 108 14.64 3.31 8.51
C LEU A 108 13.61 4.42 8.77
N SER A 109 12.84 4.30 9.84
CA SER A 109 11.98 5.38 10.32
C SER A 109 12.89 6.49 10.86
N PHE A 110 13.07 7.56 10.09
CA PHE A 110 13.72 8.80 10.54
C PHE A 110 12.70 9.76 11.13
#